data_AF-A0A6M3J791-F1
#
_entry.id   AF-A0A6M3J791-F1
#
_cell.length_a   1.000
_cell.length_b   1.000
_cell.length_c   1.000
_cell.angle_alpha   90.00
_cell.angle_beta   90.00
_cell.angle_gamma   90.00
#
_symmetry.space_group_name_H-M   'P 1'
#
loop_
_entity.id
_entity.type
_entity.pdbx_description
1 polymer ?
#
loop_
_entity_poly.entity_id
_entity_poly.type
_entity_poly.pdbx_seq_one_letter_code
_entity_poly.pdbx_strand_id
1 'polypeptide(L)'
;MRKLLFTIVLCFVCSVLFADGNDTEAVLLLHCDGADTSTTFTDESIGGDHGNATVVNDAQVDTAQKVFGTGSLYVDGTDYIYYATDTDWNLGPAGGSNDWVVDFRVRFDTSVTNGGLVSTYDGAGNGWYIMFYSNSIQLWSGSNLVFAWTPSADTWYHVAVVHSSTSTYCFVNGTAIGSTLGDIAMDNDSKALQIGRRDSVDGIYHLGWIDEIRISKGTDRGWTSNFTPPTEAYSAGGGVAVGQLINVITL
;
A
#
# COMPACT_ATOMS: atom_id res chain seq x y z
N MET A 1 -28.58 -43.94 -41.00
CA MET A 1 -28.71 -42.92 -39.93
C MET A 1 -27.47 -42.99 -39.05
N ARG A 2 -26.43 -42.20 -39.34
CA ARG A 2 -25.25 -42.04 -38.46
C ARG A 2 -25.38 -40.69 -37.78
N LYS A 3 -25.72 -40.68 -36.50
CA LYS A 3 -25.79 -39.46 -35.69
C LYS A 3 -24.36 -38.92 -35.51
N LEU A 4 -24.16 -37.67 -35.91
CA LEU A 4 -23.00 -36.86 -35.57
C LEU A 4 -22.90 -36.75 -34.05
N LEU A 5 -21.71 -37.01 -33.49
CA LEU A 5 -21.37 -36.67 -32.12
C LEU A 5 -20.50 -35.40 -32.19
N PHE A 6 -21.09 -34.24 -31.90
CA PHE A 6 -20.36 -33.00 -31.71
C PHE A 6 -19.81 -32.98 -30.28
N THR A 7 -18.50 -33.13 -30.11
CA THR A 7 -17.83 -32.87 -28.83
C THR A 7 -17.71 -31.37 -28.67
N ILE A 8 -18.58 -30.75 -27.86
CA ILE A 8 -18.39 -29.38 -27.39
C ILE A 8 -17.26 -29.42 -26.35
N VAL A 9 -16.10 -28.89 -26.70
CA VAL A 9 -15.05 -28.56 -25.74
C VAL A 9 -15.52 -27.30 -25.03
N LEU A 10 -16.17 -27.45 -23.88
CA LEU A 10 -16.49 -26.34 -22.99
C LEU A 10 -15.18 -25.93 -22.30
N CYS A 11 -14.54 -24.90 -22.83
CA CYS A 11 -13.42 -24.24 -22.17
C CYS A 11 -13.97 -23.59 -20.90
N PHE A 12 -13.73 -24.21 -19.75
CA PHE A 12 -13.91 -23.54 -18.47
C PHE A 12 -12.84 -22.45 -18.38
N VAL A 13 -13.22 -21.21 -18.65
CA VAL A 13 -12.45 -20.07 -18.15
C VAL A 13 -12.60 -20.15 -16.64
N CYS A 14 -11.58 -20.69 -15.97
CA CYS A 14 -11.44 -20.55 -14.52
C CYS A 14 -11.31 -19.05 -14.29
N SER A 15 -12.40 -18.39 -13.91
CA SER A 15 -12.34 -17.04 -13.40
C SER A 15 -11.56 -17.13 -12.10
N VAL A 16 -10.26 -16.85 -12.17
CA VAL A 16 -9.46 -16.60 -10.99
C VAL A 16 -10.14 -15.45 -10.26
N LEU A 17 -10.68 -15.74 -9.08
CA LEU A 17 -11.07 -14.72 -8.12
C LEU A 17 -9.80 -13.97 -7.78
N PHE A 18 -9.50 -12.89 -8.50
CA PHE A 18 -8.48 -11.96 -8.05
C PHE A 18 -9.14 -11.17 -6.93
N ALA A 19 -8.59 -11.26 -5.73
CA ALA A 19 -8.90 -10.23 -4.75
C ALA A 19 -8.45 -8.89 -5.33
N ASP A 20 -9.31 -7.88 -5.26
CA ASP A 20 -9.00 -6.52 -5.71
C ASP A 20 -8.14 -5.83 -4.65
N GLY A 21 -7.05 -6.49 -4.25
CA GLY A 21 -6.02 -5.94 -3.40
C GLY A 21 -6.26 -5.95 -1.90
N ASN A 22 -7.47 -6.27 -1.40
CA ASN A 22 -7.72 -6.57 0.01
C ASN A 22 -7.93 -8.09 0.18
N ASP A 23 -6.87 -8.79 0.52
CA ASP A 23 -6.81 -10.23 0.74
C ASP A 23 -6.03 -10.53 2.04
N THR A 24 -5.78 -11.81 2.32
CA THR A 24 -5.01 -12.24 3.50
C THR A 24 -3.58 -11.71 3.52
N GLU A 25 -3.06 -11.31 2.36
CA GLU A 25 -1.71 -10.75 2.26
C GLU A 25 -1.69 -9.25 2.57
N ALA A 26 -2.82 -8.54 2.47
CA ALA A 26 -2.95 -7.16 2.94
C ALA A 26 -3.09 -7.16 4.46
N VAL A 27 -2.04 -6.72 5.17
CA VAL A 27 -1.99 -6.63 6.64
C VAL A 27 -2.34 -5.24 7.16
N LEU A 28 -2.43 -4.24 6.28
CA LEU A 28 -2.99 -2.94 6.59
C LEU A 28 -3.64 -2.41 5.32
N LEU A 29 -4.84 -1.84 5.46
CA LEU A 29 -5.52 -1.14 4.40
C LEU A 29 -6.28 0.04 4.98
N LEU A 30 -6.00 1.25 4.50
CA LEU A 30 -6.72 2.46 4.88
C LEU A 30 -7.33 3.07 3.61
N HIS A 31 -8.66 3.03 3.51
CA HIS A 31 -9.37 3.86 2.53
C HIS A 31 -9.44 5.32 2.95
N CYS A 32 -9.20 5.61 4.24
CA CYS A 32 -9.33 6.96 4.80
C CYS A 32 -10.72 7.59 4.57
N ASP A 33 -11.74 6.73 4.48
CA ASP A 33 -13.12 7.11 4.32
C ASP A 33 -13.73 7.67 5.60
N GLY A 34 -14.61 8.66 5.46
CA GLY A 34 -15.25 9.29 6.59
C GLY A 34 -15.94 10.61 6.26
N ALA A 35 -16.53 11.20 7.30
CA ALA A 35 -16.98 12.58 7.24
C ALA A 35 -15.77 13.54 7.27
N ASP A 36 -15.94 14.71 6.66
CA ASP A 36 -14.95 15.78 6.72
C ASP A 36 -14.57 16.09 8.17
N THR A 37 -13.29 16.32 8.43
CA THR A 37 -12.70 16.55 9.76
C THR A 37 -12.75 15.35 10.73
N SER A 38 -13.14 14.16 10.26
CA SER A 38 -13.11 12.94 11.08
C SER A 38 -11.67 12.60 11.48
N THR A 39 -11.48 12.24 12.75
CA THR A 39 -10.20 11.73 13.29
C THR A 39 -10.20 10.21 13.45
N THR A 40 -11.10 9.52 12.76
CA THR A 40 -11.17 8.05 12.76
C THR A 40 -10.60 7.51 11.46
N PHE A 41 -9.52 6.73 11.59
CA PHE A 41 -8.89 6.00 10.50
C PHE A 41 -8.84 4.54 10.91
N THR A 42 -9.68 3.72 10.30
CA THR A 42 -9.80 2.30 10.60
C THR A 42 -8.94 1.49 9.64
N ASP A 43 -8.27 0.46 10.13
CA ASP A 43 -7.72 -0.59 9.31
C ASP A 43 -8.83 -1.48 8.76
N GLU A 44 -8.99 -1.48 7.44
CA GLU A 44 -10.01 -2.22 6.71
C GLU A 44 -9.44 -3.46 6.03
N SER A 45 -8.22 -3.87 6.40
CA SER A 45 -7.58 -5.06 5.84
C SER A 45 -8.23 -6.36 6.33
N ILE A 46 -8.25 -7.35 5.44
CA ILE A 46 -8.67 -8.72 5.79
C ILE A 46 -7.58 -9.46 6.55
N GLY A 47 -6.31 -9.22 6.20
CA GLY A 47 -5.16 -9.99 6.68
C GLY A 47 -4.67 -9.62 8.08
N GLY A 48 -4.98 -8.42 8.59
CA GLY A 48 -4.58 -8.01 9.94
C GLY A 48 -5.28 -6.73 10.39
N ASP A 49 -6.48 -6.83 10.97
CA ASP A 49 -7.27 -5.68 11.47
C ASP A 49 -6.63 -5.08 12.75
N HIS A 50 -5.94 -3.95 12.58
CA HIS A 50 -5.30 -3.20 13.67
C HIS A 50 -6.24 -2.21 14.40
N GLY A 51 -7.54 -2.20 14.07
CA GLY A 51 -8.52 -1.26 14.62
C GLY A 51 -8.31 0.17 14.13
N ASN A 52 -8.47 1.16 15.00
CA ASN A 52 -8.32 2.57 14.64
C ASN A 52 -6.90 3.08 14.92
N ALA A 53 -6.35 3.86 13.99
CA ALA A 53 -5.14 4.63 14.22
C ALA A 53 -5.32 5.63 15.36
N THR A 54 -4.26 5.87 16.12
CA THR A 54 -4.19 7.02 17.02
C THR A 54 -3.80 8.26 16.22
N VAL A 55 -4.64 9.28 16.29
CA VAL A 55 -4.38 10.60 15.68
C VAL A 55 -3.47 11.42 16.59
N VAL A 56 -2.48 12.08 16.00
CA VAL A 56 -1.63 13.05 16.67
C VAL A 56 -1.87 14.42 16.03
N ASN A 57 -2.03 15.42 16.90
CA ASN A 57 -2.45 16.77 16.52
C ASN A 57 -3.81 16.77 15.79
N ASP A 58 -3.94 17.38 14.62
CA ASP A 58 -5.20 17.57 13.89
C ASP A 58 -5.26 16.77 12.57
N ALA A 59 -4.55 15.63 12.52
CA ALA A 59 -4.64 14.71 11.39
C ALA A 59 -6.10 14.26 11.21
N GLN A 60 -6.66 14.49 10.03
CA GLN A 60 -8.10 14.36 9.81
C GLN A 60 -8.45 13.95 8.39
N VAL A 61 -9.65 13.41 8.21
CA VAL A 61 -10.20 13.11 6.90
C VAL A 61 -10.56 14.42 6.21
N ASP A 62 -10.06 14.63 4.99
CA ASP A 62 -10.49 15.70 4.10
C ASP A 62 -11.30 15.11 2.95
N THR A 63 -12.53 15.59 2.79
CA THR A 63 -13.45 15.12 1.75
C THR A 63 -13.32 15.90 0.44
N ALA A 64 -12.62 17.04 0.43
CA ALA A 64 -12.38 17.85 -0.76
C ALA A 64 -11.26 17.29 -1.64
N GLN A 65 -10.26 16.64 -1.04
CA GLN A 65 -9.17 15.96 -1.74
C GLN A 65 -9.24 14.46 -1.46
N LYS A 66 -9.40 13.65 -2.50
CA LYS A 66 -9.42 12.18 -2.42
C LYS A 66 -9.20 11.56 -3.80
N VAL A 67 -8.74 10.32 -3.83
CA VAL A 67 -8.65 9.53 -5.06
C VAL A 67 -9.87 8.63 -5.17
N PHE A 68 -10.17 7.86 -4.12
CA PHE A 68 -11.34 6.99 -4.06
C PHE A 68 -12.22 7.32 -2.85
N GLY A 69 -13.33 6.59 -2.73
CA GLY A 69 -14.24 6.72 -1.60
C GLY A 69 -14.77 8.13 -1.35
N THR A 70 -14.72 8.53 -0.08
CA THR A 70 -15.36 9.68 0.54
C THR A 70 -14.38 10.72 1.06
N GLY A 71 -13.13 10.33 1.37
CA GLY A 71 -12.11 11.25 1.87
C GLY A 71 -10.69 10.69 1.71
N SER A 72 -9.71 11.45 2.22
CA SER A 72 -8.33 10.99 2.38
C SER A 72 -7.74 11.52 3.68
N LEU A 73 -6.63 10.94 4.15
CA LEU A 73 -5.89 11.47 5.29
C LEU A 73 -5.23 12.79 4.88
N TYR A 74 -5.57 13.88 5.57
CA TYR A 74 -4.87 15.15 5.52
C TYR A 74 -3.90 15.30 6.69
N VAL A 75 -2.66 15.70 6.39
CA VAL A 75 -1.62 16.03 7.37
C VAL A 75 -0.95 17.37 6.99
N ASP A 76 -0.86 18.28 7.97
CA ASP A 76 -0.51 19.69 7.74
C ASP A 76 0.98 20.06 7.88
N GLY A 77 1.87 19.06 7.88
CA GLY A 77 3.29 19.26 8.17
C GLY A 77 3.66 19.22 9.66
N THR A 78 2.69 18.96 10.54
CA THR A 78 2.94 18.59 11.95
C THR A 78 2.09 17.41 12.42
N ASP A 79 1.01 17.14 11.71
CA ASP A 79 0.07 16.05 11.95
C ASP A 79 0.58 14.69 11.46
N TYR A 80 0.10 13.62 12.09
CA TYR A 80 0.29 12.24 11.63
C TYR A 80 -0.67 11.31 12.37
N ILE A 81 -0.78 10.08 11.86
CA ILE A 81 -1.46 8.98 12.55
C ILE A 81 -0.47 7.85 12.84
N TYR A 82 -0.76 7.04 13.86
CA TYR A 82 0.01 5.84 14.11
C TYR A 82 -0.82 4.66 14.59
N TYR A 83 -0.36 3.46 14.23
CA TYR A 83 -0.82 2.20 14.80
C TYR A 83 0.17 1.70 15.84
N ALA A 84 -0.33 1.03 16.87
CA ALA A 84 0.52 0.43 17.90
C ALA A 84 1.53 -0.54 17.29
N THR A 85 2.56 -0.91 18.05
CA THR A 85 3.54 -1.88 17.57
C THR A 85 2.86 -3.22 17.26
N ASP A 86 3.17 -3.78 16.09
CA ASP A 86 2.77 -5.11 15.66
C ASP A 86 3.91 -5.77 14.87
N THR A 87 3.91 -7.09 14.83
CA THR A 87 4.76 -7.91 13.95
C THR A 87 4.47 -7.71 12.47
N ASP A 88 3.29 -7.23 12.10
CA ASP A 88 2.95 -6.91 10.71
C ASP A 88 3.75 -5.74 10.15
N TRP A 89 4.26 -4.87 11.01
CA TRP A 89 5.19 -3.80 10.62
C TRP A 89 6.61 -4.30 10.35
N ASN A 90 6.91 -5.56 10.67
CA ASN A 90 8.18 -6.18 10.29
C ASN A 90 8.05 -6.79 8.88
N LEU A 91 8.59 -6.10 7.88
CA LEU A 91 8.62 -6.59 6.48
C LEU A 91 9.73 -7.63 6.27
N GLY A 92 10.63 -7.74 7.24
CA GLY A 92 11.57 -8.84 7.37
C GLY A 92 12.98 -8.57 6.85
N PRO A 93 13.86 -9.55 7.03
CA PRO A 93 15.26 -9.43 6.64
C PRO A 93 15.41 -9.62 5.13
N ALA A 94 16.56 -9.17 4.62
CA ALA A 94 17.06 -9.58 3.31
C ALA A 94 17.26 -11.11 3.28
N GLY A 95 17.11 -11.73 2.12
CA GLY A 95 17.25 -13.17 1.92
C GLY A 95 16.32 -13.77 0.86
N GLY A 96 15.69 -12.96 0.02
CA GLY A 96 14.97 -13.42 -1.17
C GLY A 96 13.66 -14.19 -0.95
N SER A 97 13.12 -14.24 0.27
CA SER A 97 11.97 -15.08 0.64
C SER A 97 10.81 -14.34 1.32
N ASN A 98 10.92 -13.02 1.48
CA ASN A 98 9.93 -12.17 2.16
C ASN A 98 9.45 -11.08 1.20
N ASP A 99 8.64 -11.45 0.20
CA ASP A 99 8.09 -10.47 -0.72
C ASP A 99 7.09 -9.56 0.01
N TRP A 100 7.08 -8.28 -0.33
CA TRP A 100 6.15 -7.33 0.25
C TRP A 100 5.91 -6.15 -0.70
N VAL A 101 4.79 -5.47 -0.47
CA VAL A 101 4.44 -4.22 -1.15
C VAL A 101 3.95 -3.22 -0.12
N VAL A 102 4.50 -2.01 -0.16
CA VAL A 102 3.89 -0.84 0.48
C VAL A 102 3.47 0.11 -0.62
N ASP A 103 2.18 0.39 -0.71
CA ASP A 103 1.64 1.27 -1.73
C ASP A 103 0.56 2.19 -1.20
N PHE A 104 0.46 3.36 -1.81
CA PHE A 104 -0.43 4.42 -1.38
C PHE A 104 -0.61 5.46 -2.49
N ARG A 105 -1.65 6.27 -2.36
CA ARG A 105 -1.81 7.52 -3.09
C ARG A 105 -1.24 8.65 -2.27
N VAL A 106 -0.48 9.54 -2.88
CA VAL A 106 0.04 10.75 -2.24
C VAL A 106 -0.22 11.97 -3.09
N ARG A 107 -0.58 13.07 -2.44
CA ARG A 107 -0.65 14.40 -3.03
C ARG A 107 0.04 15.38 -2.08
N PHE A 108 1.03 16.10 -2.61
CA PHE A 108 1.61 17.25 -1.92
C PHE A 108 0.65 18.43 -2.01
N ASP A 109 0.64 19.28 -0.99
CA ASP A 109 -0.11 20.54 -1.03
C ASP A 109 0.47 21.52 -2.04
N THR A 110 0.19 22.82 -1.91
CA THR A 110 0.63 23.88 -2.83
C THR A 110 2.15 23.94 -3.04
N SER A 111 2.95 23.25 -2.22
CA SER A 111 4.38 23.06 -2.42
C SER A 111 4.81 21.62 -2.15
N VAL A 112 5.77 21.14 -2.94
CA VAL A 112 6.42 19.84 -2.72
C VAL A 112 7.49 20.01 -1.64
N THR A 113 7.22 19.49 -0.44
CA THR A 113 8.13 19.52 0.71
C THR A 113 8.66 18.14 1.03
N ASN A 114 9.82 18.07 1.72
CA ASN A 114 10.28 16.82 2.31
C ASN A 114 9.23 16.32 3.33
N GLY A 115 8.98 15.01 3.37
CA GLY A 115 7.95 14.44 4.23
C GLY A 115 8.10 12.93 4.39
N GLY A 116 7.93 12.44 5.62
CA GLY A 116 7.77 11.01 5.85
C GLY A 116 6.38 10.55 5.44
N LEU A 117 6.30 9.43 4.73
CA LEU A 117 5.05 8.94 4.15
C LEU A 117 4.53 7.76 4.98
N VAL A 118 5.35 6.72 5.12
CA VAL A 118 5.07 5.53 5.94
C VAL A 118 6.36 5.12 6.66
N SER A 119 6.33 4.94 7.97
CA SER A 119 7.55 4.74 8.76
C SER A 119 7.33 3.92 10.03
N THR A 120 8.32 3.12 10.39
CA THR A 120 8.51 2.56 11.74
C THR A 120 9.76 3.13 12.42
N TYR A 121 10.47 4.03 11.74
CA TYR A 121 11.78 4.51 12.14
C TYR A 121 11.73 5.34 13.42
N ASP A 122 12.62 5.04 14.37
CA ASP A 122 12.63 5.68 15.69
C ASP A 122 13.54 6.92 15.78
N GLY A 123 14.31 7.22 14.73
CA GLY A 123 15.32 8.29 14.74
C GLY A 123 16.70 7.85 15.25
N ALA A 124 16.84 6.61 15.74
CA ALA A 124 18.06 6.07 16.34
C ALA A 124 18.67 4.90 15.54
N GLY A 125 18.28 4.75 14.27
CA GLY A 125 18.80 3.71 13.38
C GLY A 125 17.96 2.44 13.32
N ASN A 126 16.87 2.33 14.09
CA ASN A 126 16.00 1.16 14.12
C ASN A 126 14.70 1.40 13.36
N GLY A 127 14.14 0.33 12.79
CA GLY A 127 12.96 0.39 11.93
C GLY A 127 13.33 0.79 10.50
N TRP A 128 12.31 1.05 9.70
CA TRP A 128 12.40 1.42 8.29
C TRP A 128 11.53 2.64 8.00
N TYR A 129 11.76 3.30 6.88
CA TYR A 129 10.86 4.34 6.37
C TYR A 129 10.77 4.31 4.86
N ILE A 130 9.66 4.85 4.38
CA ILE A 130 9.45 5.35 3.03
C ILE A 130 9.16 6.84 3.19
N MET A 131 10.03 7.70 2.64
CA MET A 131 9.86 9.14 2.70
C MET A 131 10.08 9.78 1.34
N PHE A 132 9.52 10.97 1.14
CA PHE A 132 9.95 11.86 0.08
C PHE A 132 10.98 12.84 0.64
N TYR A 133 12.19 12.86 0.07
CA TYR A 133 13.24 13.76 0.51
C TYR A 133 14.17 14.11 -0.65
N SER A 134 14.40 15.41 -0.85
CA SER A 134 15.32 15.93 -1.87
C SER A 134 15.02 15.41 -3.29
N ASN A 135 13.75 15.50 -3.73
CA ASN A 135 13.27 15.02 -5.04
C ASN A 135 13.55 13.52 -5.26
N SER A 136 13.24 12.71 -4.26
CA SER A 136 13.38 11.26 -4.34
C SER A 136 12.44 10.58 -3.36
N ILE A 137 11.94 9.40 -3.73
CA ILE A 137 11.46 8.42 -2.75
C ILE A 137 12.70 7.75 -2.14
N GLN A 138 12.81 7.78 -0.82
CA GLN A 138 13.91 7.19 -0.09
C GLN A 138 13.43 6.08 0.84
N LEU A 139 14.21 5.00 0.90
CA LEU A 139 14.02 3.87 1.82
C LEU A 139 15.18 3.81 2.82
N TRP A 140 14.91 3.32 4.02
CA TRP A 140 15.96 2.97 4.99
C TRP A 140 16.07 1.47 5.22
N SER A 141 17.28 0.94 4.99
CA SER A 141 17.70 -0.43 5.27
C SER A 141 19.13 -0.41 5.84
N GLY A 142 19.34 0.35 6.92
CA GLY A 142 20.68 0.63 7.49
C GLY A 142 21.51 1.66 6.70
N SER A 143 21.02 2.08 5.54
CA SER A 143 21.50 3.22 4.75
C SER A 143 20.36 3.77 3.89
N ASN A 144 20.53 4.99 3.38
CA ASN A 144 19.57 5.60 2.47
C ASN A 144 19.65 4.97 1.08
N LEU A 145 18.54 4.42 0.62
CA LEU A 145 18.34 3.96 -0.74
C LEU A 145 17.44 4.95 -1.47
N VAL A 146 17.77 5.31 -2.71
CA VAL A 146 17.22 6.51 -3.36
C VAL A 146 16.64 6.17 -4.73
N PHE A 147 15.38 6.53 -4.95
CA PHE A 147 14.71 6.53 -6.24
C PHE A 147 14.38 7.97 -6.64
N ALA A 148 15.15 8.52 -7.58
CA ALA A 148 14.98 9.90 -8.02
C ALA A 148 13.60 10.14 -8.65
N TRP A 149 12.91 11.18 -8.18
CA TRP A 149 11.57 11.53 -8.64
C TRP A 149 11.23 12.98 -8.30
N THR A 150 10.72 13.72 -9.28
CA THR A 150 10.35 15.13 -9.13
C THR A 150 8.85 15.28 -9.35
N PRO A 151 8.02 15.18 -8.29
CA PRO A 151 6.58 15.41 -8.39
C PRO A 151 6.26 16.88 -8.63
N SER A 152 5.02 17.12 -9.06
CA SER A 152 4.38 18.42 -8.96
C SER A 152 3.48 18.46 -7.73
N ALA A 153 3.37 19.64 -7.13
CA ALA A 153 2.32 19.96 -6.16
C ALA A 153 0.94 19.80 -6.78
N ASP A 154 -0.11 19.66 -5.96
CA ASP A 154 -1.50 19.59 -6.44
C ASP A 154 -1.72 18.49 -7.50
N THR A 155 -1.11 17.33 -7.30
CA THR A 155 -1.27 16.17 -8.18
C THR A 155 -1.24 14.88 -7.36
N TRP A 156 -2.20 14.00 -7.61
CA TRP A 156 -2.23 12.66 -7.02
C TRP A 156 -1.31 11.71 -7.77
N TYR A 157 -0.53 10.94 -7.01
CA TYR A 157 0.35 9.91 -7.51
C TYR A 157 0.08 8.59 -6.81
N HIS A 158 0.03 7.49 -7.54
CA HIS A 158 0.19 6.15 -6.94
C HIS A 158 1.68 5.89 -6.78
N VAL A 159 2.11 5.58 -5.57
CA VAL A 159 3.48 5.16 -5.25
C VAL A 159 3.41 3.73 -4.75
N ALA A 160 4.27 2.87 -5.30
CA ALA A 160 4.41 1.50 -4.81
C ALA A 160 5.90 1.17 -4.66
N VAL A 161 6.27 0.73 -3.46
CA VAL A 161 7.58 0.13 -3.17
C VAL A 161 7.38 -1.36 -3.06
N VAL A 162 8.09 -2.11 -3.88
CA VAL A 162 7.88 -3.55 -4.06
C VAL A 162 9.18 -4.27 -3.83
N HIS A 163 9.17 -5.27 -2.97
CA HIS A 163 10.23 -6.26 -2.87
C HIS A 163 9.72 -7.59 -3.45
N SER A 164 10.52 -8.15 -4.37
CA SER A 164 10.25 -9.40 -5.04
C SER A 164 11.55 -10.19 -5.16
N SER A 165 11.61 -11.30 -4.44
CA SER A 165 12.80 -12.12 -4.26
C SER A 165 14.02 -11.26 -3.90
N THR A 166 15.03 -11.14 -4.75
CA THR A 166 16.25 -10.37 -4.45
C THR A 166 16.25 -8.96 -5.03
N SER A 167 15.08 -8.41 -5.36
CA SER A 167 14.96 -7.13 -6.07
C SER A 167 13.98 -6.20 -5.40
N THR A 168 14.35 -4.92 -5.32
CA THR A 168 13.45 -3.86 -4.84
C THR A 168 13.19 -2.85 -5.94
N TYR A 169 11.93 -2.50 -6.12
CA TYR A 169 11.43 -1.59 -7.14
C TYR A 169 10.67 -0.44 -6.47
N CYS A 170 10.66 0.70 -7.14
CA CYS A 170 9.75 1.80 -6.81
C CYS A 170 9.03 2.22 -8.08
N PHE A 171 7.71 2.38 -7.99
CA PHE A 171 6.86 2.78 -9.10
C PHE A 171 6.13 4.06 -8.75
N VAL A 172 5.96 4.93 -9.75
CA VAL A 172 5.06 6.08 -9.69
C VAL A 172 4.08 5.98 -10.84
N ASN A 173 2.78 6.00 -10.55
CA ASN A 173 1.70 5.80 -11.52
C ASN A 173 1.92 4.54 -12.38
N GLY A 174 2.39 3.46 -11.74
CA GLY A 174 2.64 2.17 -12.39
C GLY A 174 3.87 2.12 -13.30
N THR A 175 4.66 3.19 -13.37
CA THR A 175 5.93 3.20 -14.11
C THR A 175 7.11 3.13 -13.14
N ALA A 176 8.06 2.22 -13.39
CA ALA A 176 9.25 2.10 -12.56
C ALA A 176 10.07 3.39 -12.61
N ILE A 177 10.52 3.87 -11.44
CA ILE A 177 11.43 5.00 -11.30
C ILE A 177 12.78 4.52 -10.77
N GLY A 178 13.86 5.21 -11.14
CA GLY A 178 15.21 4.83 -10.77
C GLY A 178 15.66 3.47 -11.31
N SER A 179 16.74 2.94 -10.76
CA SER A 179 17.21 1.57 -11.04
C SER A 179 16.63 0.60 -10.04
N THR A 180 16.30 -0.62 -10.47
CA THR A 180 16.04 -1.74 -9.56
C THR A 180 17.19 -1.89 -8.57
N LEU A 181 16.87 -1.89 -7.29
CA LEU A 181 17.83 -2.12 -6.22
C LEU A 181 17.88 -3.62 -5.92
N GLY A 182 18.92 -4.03 -5.21
CA GLY A 182 19.05 -5.42 -4.74
C GLY A 182 18.09 -5.75 -3.61
N ASP A 183 18.40 -6.86 -2.96
CA ASP A 183 17.72 -7.33 -1.76
C ASP A 183 18.00 -6.37 -0.59
N ILE A 184 16.96 -6.04 0.17
CA ILE A 184 17.02 -5.08 1.28
C ILE A 184 16.34 -5.65 2.52
N ALA A 185 16.73 -5.16 3.68
CA ALA A 185 16.12 -5.53 4.95
C ALA A 185 15.29 -4.36 5.47
N MET A 186 14.00 -4.59 5.68
CA MET A 186 13.08 -3.62 6.29
C MET A 186 12.52 -4.21 7.58
N ASP A 187 13.47 -4.54 8.47
CA ASP A 187 13.17 -5.06 9.79
C ASP A 187 12.53 -3.98 10.68
N ASN A 188 11.59 -4.39 11.52
CA ASN A 188 11.05 -3.56 12.59
C ASN A 188 11.20 -4.24 13.95
N ASP A 189 11.95 -3.61 14.86
CA ASP A 189 12.12 -4.07 16.23
C ASP A 189 11.14 -3.37 17.18
N SER A 190 9.88 -3.81 17.12
CA SER A 190 8.81 -3.39 18.02
C SER A 190 8.53 -1.87 18.03
N LYS A 191 8.54 -1.23 16.86
CA LYS A 191 8.14 0.17 16.70
C LYS A 191 6.75 0.30 16.09
N ALA A 192 6.06 1.36 16.49
CA ALA A 192 4.76 1.74 15.95
C ALA A 192 4.89 2.12 14.47
N LEU A 193 3.87 1.82 13.67
CA LEU A 193 3.75 2.32 12.31
C LEU A 193 3.19 3.74 12.33
N GLN A 194 3.85 4.66 11.64
CA GLN A 194 3.50 6.06 11.51
C GLN A 194 3.21 6.38 10.04
N ILE A 195 2.17 7.17 9.79
CA ILE A 195 1.78 7.63 8.46
C ILE A 195 1.70 9.17 8.48
N GLY A 196 2.39 9.81 7.54
CA GLY A 196 2.53 11.28 7.48
C GLY A 196 3.75 11.83 8.21
N ARG A 197 4.62 10.96 8.77
CA ARG A 197 5.85 11.35 9.47
C ARG A 197 6.95 10.30 9.31
N ARG A 198 8.22 10.74 9.37
CA ARG A 198 9.39 9.85 9.43
C ARG A 198 9.70 9.36 10.85
N ASP A 199 9.97 10.25 11.81
CA ASP A 199 10.34 9.88 13.18
C ASP A 199 10.22 11.01 14.19
N SER A 200 10.31 10.65 15.48
CA SER A 200 10.17 11.54 16.63
C SER A 200 11.24 12.63 16.78
N VAL A 201 12.44 12.42 16.23
CA VAL A 201 13.67 13.20 16.48
C VAL A 201 13.81 14.36 15.51
N ASP A 202 13.88 14.08 14.20
CA ASP A 202 14.08 15.14 13.20
C ASP A 202 12.75 15.77 12.75
N GLY A 203 11.63 15.11 13.02
CA GLY A 203 10.30 15.67 12.76
C GLY A 203 10.08 16.02 11.29
N ILE A 204 10.38 15.09 10.38
CA ILE A 204 10.09 15.25 8.95
C ILE A 204 8.66 14.77 8.69
N TYR A 205 7.75 15.71 8.46
CA TYR A 205 6.32 15.46 8.26
C TYR A 205 5.92 15.70 6.82
N HIS A 206 4.98 14.91 6.33
CA HIS A 206 4.30 15.19 5.06
C HIS A 206 3.38 16.40 5.21
N LEU A 207 3.28 17.18 4.14
CA LEU A 207 2.33 18.27 4.00
C LEU A 207 1.44 17.98 2.78
N GLY A 208 0.23 17.52 3.05
CA GLY A 208 -0.75 17.18 2.02
C GLY A 208 -1.59 15.98 2.39
N TRP A 209 -1.92 15.17 1.38
CA TRP A 209 -2.90 14.10 1.49
C TRP A 209 -2.31 12.74 1.15
N ILE A 210 -2.80 11.71 1.84
CA ILE A 210 -2.50 10.31 1.58
C ILE A 210 -3.81 9.52 1.55
N ASP A 211 -3.97 8.65 0.56
CA ASP A 211 -5.19 7.86 0.35
C ASP A 211 -4.80 6.41 -0.04
N GLU A 212 -5.69 5.44 0.15
CA GLU A 212 -5.48 4.02 -0.19
C GLU A 212 -4.15 3.43 0.30
N ILE A 213 -3.83 3.61 1.58
CA ILE A 213 -2.59 3.07 2.13
C ILE A 213 -2.72 1.57 2.30
N ARG A 214 -1.82 0.80 1.70
CA ARG A 214 -1.78 -0.66 1.86
C ARG A 214 -0.38 -1.17 2.15
N ILE A 215 -0.29 -2.08 3.12
CA ILE A 215 0.90 -2.90 3.36
C ILE A 215 0.52 -4.34 3.07
N SER A 216 1.25 -4.98 2.16
CA SER A 216 1.10 -6.39 1.81
C SER A 216 2.37 -7.16 2.13
N LYS A 217 2.21 -8.36 2.70
CA LYS A 217 3.32 -9.28 3.01
C LYS A 217 3.09 -10.62 2.29
N GLY A 218 4.17 -11.34 1.98
CA GLY A 218 4.10 -12.62 1.28
C GLY A 218 3.79 -12.50 -0.22
N THR A 219 3.76 -11.29 -0.77
CA THR A 219 3.42 -11.04 -2.17
C THR A 219 4.09 -9.77 -2.69
N ASP A 220 4.51 -9.80 -3.96
CA ASP A 220 4.97 -8.64 -4.72
C ASP A 220 3.84 -7.99 -5.54
N ARG A 221 2.59 -8.48 -5.39
CA ARG A 221 1.41 -8.10 -6.18
C ARG A 221 1.59 -8.25 -7.70
N GLY A 222 2.61 -8.97 -8.16
CA GLY A 222 3.02 -9.05 -9.57
C GLY A 222 3.64 -7.76 -10.12
N TRP A 223 4.01 -6.82 -9.26
CA TRP A 223 4.49 -5.49 -9.64
C TRP A 223 6.03 -5.46 -9.77
N THR A 224 6.56 -6.27 -10.69
CA THR A 224 8.01 -6.35 -11.00
C THR A 224 8.39 -5.68 -12.33
N SER A 225 7.40 -5.11 -13.00
CA SER A 225 7.53 -4.32 -14.23
C SER A 225 6.40 -3.29 -14.29
N ASN A 226 6.40 -2.42 -15.31
CA ASN A 226 5.35 -1.41 -15.44
C ASN A 226 3.96 -2.05 -15.43
N PHE A 227 3.03 -1.46 -14.69
CA PHE A 227 1.66 -1.94 -14.52
C PHE A 227 0.67 -0.79 -14.65
N THR A 228 -0.63 -1.13 -14.71
CA THR A 228 -1.70 -0.13 -14.58
C THR A 228 -2.10 -0.07 -13.12
N PRO A 229 -1.94 1.09 -12.43
CA PRO A 229 -2.38 1.22 -11.05
C PRO A 229 -3.87 0.90 -10.90
N PRO A 230 -4.30 0.40 -9.73
CA PRO A 230 -5.71 0.20 -9.41
C PRO A 230 -6.52 1.46 -9.71
N THR A 231 -7.68 1.30 -10.33
CA THR A 231 -8.56 2.42 -10.73
C THR A 231 -9.79 2.55 -9.83
N GLU A 232 -9.90 1.69 -8.83
CA GLU A 232 -10.95 1.64 -7.83
C GLU A 232 -10.31 1.37 -6.47
N ALA A 233 -11.05 1.68 -5.40
CA ALA A 233 -10.62 1.36 -4.04
C ALA A 233 -10.36 -0.15 -3.90
N TYR A 234 -9.36 -0.50 -3.11
CA TYR A 234 -9.13 -1.92 -2.81
C TYR A 234 -10.36 -2.54 -2.18
N SER A 235 -10.73 -3.74 -2.59
CA SER A 235 -11.90 -4.40 -2.02
C SER A 235 -11.60 -5.85 -1.72
N ALA A 236 -12.31 -6.37 -0.72
CA ALA A 236 -12.35 -7.80 -0.49
C ALA A 236 -12.83 -8.43 -1.78
N GLY A 237 -12.02 -9.28 -2.40
CA GLY A 237 -12.41 -9.99 -3.62
C GLY A 237 -13.81 -10.56 -3.43
N GLY A 238 -14.77 -10.03 -4.19
CA GLY A 238 -16.15 -10.49 -4.13
C GLY A 238 -16.15 -11.97 -4.45
N GLY A 239 -16.34 -12.80 -3.43
CA GLY A 239 -16.49 -14.24 -3.58
C GLY A 239 -17.73 -14.52 -4.42
N VAL A 240 -17.60 -14.43 -5.74
CA VAL A 240 -18.58 -15.01 -6.63
C VAL A 240 -18.37 -16.51 -6.49
N ALA A 241 -19.14 -17.13 -5.60
CA ALA A 241 -19.37 -18.56 -5.64
C ALA A 241 -19.90 -18.86 -7.06
N VAL A 242 -19.01 -19.32 -7.94
CA VAL A 242 -19.42 -19.82 -9.26
C VAL A 242 -20.44 -20.91 -8.97
N GLY A 243 -21.68 -20.67 -9.39
CA GLY A 243 -22.83 -21.45 -8.96
C GLY A 243 -22.54 -22.94 -8.95
N GLN A 244 -22.84 -23.59 -7.82
CA GLN A 244 -23.05 -25.02 -7.79
C GLN A 244 -24.13 -25.37 -8.82
N LEU A 245 -23.73 -25.60 -10.07
CA LEU A 245 -24.52 -26.40 -11.00
C LEU A 245 -24.26 -27.85 -10.61
N ILE A 246 -24.89 -28.27 -9.53
CA ILE A 246 -25.23 -29.67 -9.30
C ILE A 246 -26.21 -30.03 -10.42
N ASN A 247 -25.69 -30.37 -11.60
CA ASN A 247 -26.48 -31.14 -12.55
C ASN A 247 -26.41 -32.60 -12.12
N VAL A 248 -27.19 -32.91 -11.09
CA VAL A 248 -27.83 -34.21 -10.99
C VAL A 248 -28.75 -34.31 -12.21
N ILE A 249 -28.28 -34.98 -13.26
CA ILE A 249 -29.18 -35.71 -14.14
C ILE A 249 -28.75 -37.16 -14.06
N THR A 250 -29.47 -37.87 -13.20
CA THR A 250 -29.58 -39.32 -13.22
C THR A 250 -30.35 -39.73 -14.47
N LEU A 251 -29.95 -40.87 -15.04
CA LEU A 251 -30.44 -41.62 -16.22
C LEU A 251 -29.72 -41.32 -17.53
#